data_AF-A0A2H4P4C7-F1
#
_entry.id   AF-A0A2H4P4C7-F1
#
_cell.length_a   1.000
_cell.length_b   1.000
_cell.length_c   1.000
_cell.angle_alpha   90.00
_cell.angle_beta   90.00
_cell.angle_gamma   90.00
#
_symmetry.space_group_name_H-M   'P 1'
#
loop_
_entity.id
_entity.type
_entity.pdbx_description
1 polymer ?
#
loop_
_entity_poly.entity_id
_entity_poly.type
_entity_poly.pdbx_seq_one_letter_code
_entity_poly.pdbx_strand_id
1 'polypeptide(L)'
;MANNKSSKKRVQIAERNRLRNKSYKSALRTLMKRCFTACSDYDATAGEEAKATVQASMNAAFSKIDKAVKCGVLHRNNGAHQKSRLSAAVRKAIEPTSAG
;
A
#
# COMPACT_ATOMS: atom_id res chain seq x y z
N MET A 1 14.64 3.25 31.23
CA MET A 1 13.52 3.06 32.18
C MET A 1 12.65 4.30 32.20
N ALA A 2 11.32 4.15 32.18
CA ALA A 2 10.41 5.29 32.29
C ALA A 2 10.20 5.63 33.77
N ASN A 3 10.90 6.65 34.26
CA ASN A 3 11.02 6.92 35.70
C ASN A 3 9.86 7.76 36.27
N ASN A 4 9.09 8.47 35.44
CA ASN A 4 7.93 9.25 35.87
C ASN A 4 6.60 8.68 35.30
N LYS A 5 5.48 9.02 35.95
CA LYS A 5 4.13 8.53 35.57
C LYS A 5 3.79 8.89 34.12
N SER A 6 4.17 10.08 33.67
CA SER A 6 3.96 10.54 32.28
C SER A 6 4.72 9.67 31.28
N SER A 7 5.98 9.33 31.51
CA SER A 7 6.78 8.47 30.63
C SER A 7 6.21 7.06 30.55
N LYS A 8 5.80 6.47 31.68
CA LYS A 8 5.17 5.14 31.68
C LYS A 8 3.90 5.13 30.80
N LYS A 9 3.05 6.17 30.93
CA LYS A 9 1.88 6.36 30.07
C LYS A 9 2.25 6.52 28.59
N ARG A 10 3.30 7.30 28.28
CA ARG A 10 3.76 7.50 26.90
C ARG A 10 4.24 6.19 26.27
N VAL A 11 4.96 5.35 27.01
CA VAL A 11 5.39 4.02 26.54
C VAL A 11 4.20 3.15 26.18
N GLN A 12 3.18 3.07 27.06
CA GLN A 12 1.97 2.27 26.78
C GLN A 12 1.20 2.76 25.54
N ILE A 13 1.08 4.09 25.38
CA ILE A 13 0.43 4.67 24.19
C ILE A 13 1.25 4.38 22.93
N ALA A 14 2.58 4.50 23.00
CA ALA A 14 3.47 4.23 21.88
C ALA A 14 3.36 2.76 21.43
N GLU A 15 3.37 1.81 22.37
CA GLU A 15 3.22 0.38 22.07
C GLU A 15 1.89 0.07 21.38
N ARG A 16 0.77 0.59 21.93
CA ARG A 16 -0.55 0.44 21.32
C ARG A 16 -0.59 0.98 19.88
N ASN A 17 -0.03 2.18 19.68
CA ASN A 17 0.03 2.80 18.35
C ASN A 17 0.95 2.02 17.41
N ARG A 18 2.08 1.50 17.90
CA ARG A 18 3.03 0.69 17.14
C ARG A 18 2.36 -0.56 16.60
N LEU A 19 1.61 -1.29 17.43
CA LEU A 19 0.91 -2.53 17.02
C LEU A 19 -0.14 -2.25 15.94
N ARG A 20 -0.96 -1.21 16.12
CA ARG A 20 -1.94 -0.78 15.11
C ARG A 20 -1.26 -0.41 13.79
N ASN A 21 -0.25 0.45 13.86
CA ASN A 21 0.48 0.91 12.67
C ASN A 21 1.20 -0.24 11.97
N LYS A 22 1.74 -1.21 12.72
CA LYS A 22 2.40 -2.40 12.17
C LYS A 22 1.44 -3.22 11.31
N SER A 23 0.22 -3.48 11.78
CA SER A 23 -0.80 -4.24 11.05
C SER A 23 -1.21 -3.54 9.73
N TYR A 24 -1.43 -2.23 9.77
CA TYR A 24 -1.74 -1.46 8.55
C TYR A 24 -0.58 -1.46 7.55
N LYS A 25 0.65 -1.23 8.04
CA LYS A 25 1.85 -1.20 7.19
C LYS A 25 2.15 -2.57 6.57
N SER A 26 1.98 -3.67 7.31
CA SER A 26 2.18 -5.01 6.76
C SER A 26 1.14 -5.33 5.68
N ALA A 27 -0.15 -5.06 5.95
CA ALA A 27 -1.21 -5.27 4.97
C ALA A 27 -0.98 -4.47 3.67
N LEU A 28 -0.57 -3.20 3.79
CA LEU A 28 -0.22 -2.37 2.64
C LEU A 28 0.93 -2.96 1.82
N ARG A 29 2.02 -3.38 2.47
CA ARG A 29 3.17 -4.00 1.80
C ARG A 29 2.77 -5.28 1.07
N THR A 30 1.91 -6.09 1.67
CA THR A 30 1.40 -7.32 1.03
C THR A 30 0.56 -7.02 -0.20
N LEU A 31 -0.38 -6.08 -0.11
CA LEU A 31 -1.24 -5.71 -1.25
C LEU A 31 -0.43 -5.07 -2.39
N MET A 32 0.53 -4.22 -2.06
CA MET A 32 1.45 -3.64 -3.06
C MET A 32 2.25 -4.72 -3.77
N LYS A 33 2.82 -5.68 -3.01
CA LYS A 33 3.54 -6.81 -3.61
C LYS A 33 2.65 -7.61 -4.55
N ARG A 34 1.42 -7.94 -4.13
CA ARG A 34 0.44 -8.65 -4.98
C ARG A 34 0.14 -7.92 -6.28
N CYS A 35 0.00 -6.60 -6.22
CA CYS A 35 -0.21 -5.80 -7.43
C CYS A 35 1.01 -5.85 -8.36
N PHE A 36 2.23 -5.74 -7.83
CA PHE A 36 3.44 -5.86 -8.64
C PHE A 36 3.63 -7.26 -9.23
N THR A 37 3.36 -8.33 -8.48
CA THR A 37 3.43 -9.69 -9.02
C THR A 37 2.41 -9.89 -10.12
N ALA A 38 1.16 -9.43 -9.93
CA ALA A 38 0.14 -9.49 -10.97
C ALA A 38 0.54 -8.71 -12.24
N CYS A 39 1.24 -7.58 -12.11
CA CYS A 39 1.77 -6.86 -13.28
C CYS A 39 2.85 -7.69 -14.00
N SER A 40 3.78 -8.31 -13.26
CA SER A 40 4.81 -9.17 -13.85
C SER A 40 4.23 -10.43 -14.50
N ASP A 41 3.18 -11.01 -13.92
CA ASP A 41 2.49 -12.16 -14.48
C ASP A 41 1.74 -11.77 -15.77
N TYR A 42 1.16 -10.57 -15.82
CA TYR A 42 0.54 -10.03 -17.04
C TYR A 42 1.54 -9.85 -18.19
N ASP A 43 2.77 -9.42 -17.90
CA ASP A 43 3.84 -9.30 -18.91
C ASP A 43 4.23 -10.67 -19.50
N ALA A 44 4.07 -11.76 -18.74
CA ALA A 44 4.43 -13.12 -19.17
C ALA A 44 3.30 -13.85 -19.90
N THR A 45 2.06 -13.68 -19.43
CA THR A 45 0.86 -14.29 -20.02
C THR A 45 -0.24 -13.24 -20.14
N ALA A 46 -0.21 -12.48 -21.23
CA ALA A 46 -1.19 -11.44 -21.49
C ALA A 46 -2.58 -12.06 -21.73
N GLY A 47 -3.59 -11.53 -21.03
CA GLY A 47 -4.98 -11.98 -21.17
C GLY A 47 -5.96 -11.12 -20.36
N GLU A 48 -7.24 -11.18 -20.71
CA GLU A 48 -8.31 -10.41 -20.03
C GLU A 48 -8.45 -10.78 -18.54
N GLU A 49 -8.26 -12.05 -18.19
CA GLU A 49 -8.27 -12.49 -16.79
C GLU A 49 -7.11 -11.92 -15.96
N ALA A 50 -5.92 -11.84 -16.58
CA ALA A 50 -4.75 -11.25 -15.94
C ALA A 50 -4.95 -9.74 -15.74
N LYS A 51 -5.54 -9.05 -16.74
CA LYS A 51 -5.91 -7.63 -16.63
C LYS A 51 -6.91 -7.38 -15.50
N ALA A 52 -7.95 -8.21 -15.40
CA ALA A 52 -8.92 -8.14 -14.32
C ALA A 52 -8.26 -8.33 -12.93
N THR A 53 -7.31 -9.26 -12.83
CA THR A 53 -6.56 -9.54 -11.60
C THR A 53 -5.68 -8.36 -11.18
N VAL A 54 -5.00 -7.71 -12.13
CA VAL A 54 -4.22 -6.50 -11.90
C VAL A 54 -5.12 -5.37 -11.39
N GLN A 55 -6.26 -5.12 -12.04
CA GLN A 55 -7.19 -4.07 -11.65
C GLN A 55 -7.79 -4.33 -10.25
N ALA A 56 -8.19 -5.56 -9.95
CA ALA A 56 -8.70 -5.94 -8.64
C ALA A 56 -7.65 -5.71 -7.54
N SER A 57 -6.40 -6.10 -7.80
CA SER A 57 -5.27 -5.92 -6.87
C SER A 57 -4.96 -4.44 -6.63
N MET A 58 -5.00 -3.62 -7.69
CA MET A 58 -4.83 -2.18 -7.61
C MET A 58 -5.93 -1.52 -6.77
N ASN A 59 -7.19 -1.86 -7.02
CA ASN A 59 -8.34 -1.34 -6.27
C ASN A 59 -8.25 -1.68 -4.78
N ALA A 60 -7.87 -2.92 -4.45
CA ALA A 60 -7.67 -3.35 -3.07
C ALA A 60 -6.53 -2.57 -2.38
N ALA A 61 -5.41 -2.35 -3.07
CA ALA A 61 -4.30 -1.56 -2.57
C ALA A 61 -4.71 -0.10 -2.33
N PHE A 62 -5.45 0.51 -3.25
CA PHE A 62 -5.92 1.90 -3.14
C PHE A 62 -6.85 2.09 -1.95
N SER A 63 -7.85 1.21 -1.81
CA SER A 63 -8.77 1.22 -0.68
C SER A 63 -8.03 1.15 0.66
N LYS A 64 -6.98 0.32 0.74
CA LYS A 64 -6.18 0.19 1.97
C LYS A 64 -5.29 1.41 2.22
N ILE A 65 -4.74 2.03 1.18
CA ILE A 65 -3.94 3.27 1.30
C ILE A 65 -4.81 4.39 1.86
N ASP A 66 -6.01 4.59 1.32
CA ASP A 66 -6.91 5.65 1.79
C ASP A 66 -7.37 5.44 3.22
N LYS A 67 -7.68 4.20 3.60
CA LYS A 67 -7.97 3.85 4.98
C LYS A 67 -6.78 4.13 5.90
N ALA A 68 -5.55 3.84 5.47
CA ALA A 68 -4.35 4.12 6.25
C ALA A 68 -4.09 5.62 6.43
N VAL A 69 -4.40 6.44 5.42
CA VAL A 69 -4.35 7.91 5.52
C VAL A 69 -5.42 8.43 6.47
N LYS A 70 -6.67 7.96 6.33
CA LYS A 70 -7.79 8.35 7.21
C LYS A 70 -7.53 7.99 8.67
N CYS A 71 -6.93 6.83 8.93
CA CYS A 71 -6.56 6.41 10.28
C CYS A 71 -5.28 7.06 10.83
N GLY A 72 -4.61 7.94 10.06
CA GLY A 72 -3.39 8.63 10.47
C GLY A 72 -2.14 7.73 10.54
N VAL A 73 -2.19 6.53 9.97
CA VAL A 73 -1.03 5.62 9.91
C VAL A 73 -0.02 6.09 8.85
N LEU A 74 -0.53 6.70 7.78
CA LEU A 74 0.25 7.21 6.66
C LEU A 74 -0.05 8.70 6.44
N HIS A 75 0.97 9.50 6.17
CA HIS A 75 0.77 10.88 5.78
C HIS A 75 0.16 10.97 4.38
N ARG A 76 -0.67 12.00 4.11
CA ARG A 76 -1.36 12.19 2.82
C ARG A 76 -0.42 12.15 1.61
N ASN A 77 0.77 12.76 1.72
CA ASN A 77 1.75 12.79 0.63
C ASN A 77 2.33 11.41 0.35
N ASN A 78 2.56 10.61 1.40
CA ASN A 78 3.05 9.24 1.23
C ASN A 78 1.94 8.36 0.65
N GLY A 79 0.67 8.57 1.04
CA GLY A 79 -0.47 7.93 0.37
C GLY A 79 -0.54 8.25 -1.12
N ALA A 80 -0.42 9.53 -1.49
CA ALA A 80 -0.41 9.97 -2.88
C ALA A 80 0.78 9.39 -3.67
N HIS A 81 1.98 9.43 -3.10
CA HIS A 81 3.18 8.84 -3.72
C HIS A 81 3.01 7.35 -4.01
N GLN A 82 2.44 6.61 -3.07
CA GLN A 82 2.22 5.17 -3.24
C GLN A 82 1.16 4.86 -4.31
N LYS A 83 0.09 5.64 -4.39
CA LYS A 83 -0.91 5.53 -5.48
C LYS A 83 -0.29 5.83 -6.83
N SER A 84 0.52 6.89 -6.93
CA SER A 84 1.23 7.25 -8.14
C SER A 84 2.13 6.12 -8.63
N ARG A 85 2.89 5.50 -7.71
CA ARG A 85 3.79 4.38 -8.02
C ARG A 85 3.05 3.15 -8.54
N LEU A 86 1.92 2.78 -7.91
CA LEU A 86 1.09 1.66 -8.37
C LEU A 86 0.48 1.94 -9.75
N SER A 87 -0.05 3.15 -9.95
CA SER A 87 -0.64 3.56 -11.24
C SER A 87 0.39 3.51 -12.35
N ALA A 88 1.61 4.00 -12.10
CA ALA A 88 2.70 3.97 -13.08
C ALA A 88 3.10 2.53 -13.47
N ALA A 89 3.13 1.61 -12.49
CA ALA A 89 3.45 0.21 -12.75
C ALA A 89 2.36 -0.49 -13.56
N VAL A 90 1.09 -0.30 -13.19
CA VAL A 90 -0.05 -0.87 -13.91
C VAL A 90 -0.14 -0.31 -15.33
N ARG A 91 0.04 1.01 -15.50
CA ARG A 91 0.07 1.63 -16.82
C ARG A 91 1.19 1.05 -17.69
N LYS A 92 2.39 0.88 -17.14
CA LYS A 92 3.52 0.29 -17.86
C LYS A 92 3.23 -1.15 -18.32
N ALA A 93 2.54 -1.94 -17.51
CA ALA A 93 2.22 -3.33 -17.84
C ALA A 93 1.08 -3.43 -18.88
N ILE A 94 0.01 -2.65 -18.72
CA ILE A 94 -1.19 -2.75 -19.58
C ILE A 94 -1.05 -1.95 -20.88
N GLU A 95 -0.40 -0.79 -20.83
CA GLU A 95 -0.19 0.08 -21.99
C GLU A 95 1.30 0.08 -22.34
N PRO A 96 1.75 -0.76 -23.30
CA PRO A 96 3.10 -0.67 -23.81
C PRO A 96 3.20 0.60 -24.67
N THR A 97 3.48 1.72 -24.02
CA THR A 97 3.93 2.97 -24.65
C THR A 97 2.92 3.64 -25.62
N SER A 98 2.40 4.81 -25.21
CA SER A 98 2.30 5.94 -26.13
C SER A 98 3.53 6.80 -25.86
N ALA A 99 4.64 6.44 -26.50
CA ALA A 99 5.83 7.26 -26.59
C ALA A 99 5.47 8.50 -27.41
N GLY A 100 5.64 9.67 -26.81
CA GLY A 100 5.60 10.98 -27.44
C GLY A 100 6.75 11.80 -26.89
#